data_AF-A0A3N4M852-F1
#
_entry.id   AF-A0A3N4M852-F1
#
_cell.length_a   1.000
_cell.length_b   1.000
_cell.length_c   1.000
_cell.angle_alpha   90.00
_cell.angle_beta   90.00
_cell.angle_gamma   90.00
#
_symmetry.space_group_name_H-M   'P 1'
#
loop_
_entity.id
_entity.type
_entity.pdbx_description
1 polymer ?
#
loop_
_entity_poly.entity_id
_entity_poly.type
_entity_poly.pdbx_seq_one_letter_code
_entity_poly.pdbx_strand_id
1 'polypeptide(L)'
;MLLRTLLTSPCRASLCRIITPSCYACPYSQLADLGKSRDRHHDLASFKYYAESTGLDPTSTVYRGTVYEYIVSNTLFHKNMNLIRTGGKSDRGIDLRGEWHIPLPPTVHPTPPHPDSDSRLSEPPITRTKAIRIIVQCKGHTTVPLGPNIVRELSGTLAYELSTTIGFLASMYPCTNGARNAIRFIQKPMGYACISEKGVVKQLVWNRLASELLGSGMGVGVRYTNLEVGQTGGDGELEQEAVLVFNGEIVDGLLMKEFEVERPLPKKVRKLMQKEARKKSSKSKKSSKKLSKKELKKESI
;
A
#
# COMPACT_ATOMS: atom_id res chain seq x y z
N MET A 1 9.55 17.16 -57.94
CA MET A 1 10.04 17.69 -56.65
C MET A 1 8.83 18.16 -55.86
N LEU A 2 8.70 17.62 -54.65
CA LEU A 2 8.02 18.17 -53.48
C LEU A 2 6.48 18.29 -53.46
N LEU A 3 5.96 17.42 -52.57
CA LEU A 3 5.05 17.71 -51.47
C LEU A 3 3.58 17.90 -51.80
N ARG A 4 2.76 16.97 -51.30
CA ARG A 4 1.52 17.31 -50.59
C ARG A 4 0.95 16.08 -49.86
N THR A 5 0.64 16.30 -48.57
CA THR A 5 -0.56 15.79 -47.85
C THR A 5 -0.65 14.27 -47.61
N LEU A 6 -1.13 13.70 -46.51
CA LEU A 6 -1.93 14.16 -45.37
C LEU A 6 -2.20 12.91 -44.48
N LEU A 7 -2.66 13.14 -43.24
CA LEU A 7 -3.64 12.33 -42.50
C LEU A 7 -3.17 10.97 -41.89
N THR A 8 -3.04 10.88 -40.56
CA THR A 8 -4.03 10.45 -39.53
C THR A 8 -3.99 8.97 -39.14
N SER A 9 -3.55 8.71 -37.90
CA SER A 9 -4.07 7.70 -36.93
C SER A 9 -4.17 6.21 -37.33
N PRO A 10 -4.56 5.29 -36.43
CA PRO A 10 -3.92 4.87 -35.18
C PRO A 10 -3.47 3.39 -35.28
N CYS A 11 -2.25 3.05 -34.86
CA CYS A 11 -1.83 1.64 -34.87
C CYS A 11 -2.45 0.85 -33.71
N ARG A 12 -3.38 -0.04 -34.08
CA ARG A 12 -3.96 -1.13 -33.28
C ARG A 12 -2.90 -1.90 -32.49
N ALA A 13 -3.10 -1.97 -31.18
CA ALA A 13 -2.28 -2.73 -30.24
C ALA A 13 -2.56 -4.25 -30.26
N SER A 14 -2.36 -4.92 -31.40
CA SER A 14 -2.55 -6.39 -31.41
C SER A 14 -1.52 -7.22 -32.18
N LEU A 15 -0.48 -6.63 -32.79
CA LEU A 15 0.45 -7.43 -33.61
C LEU A 15 1.94 -6.98 -33.58
N CYS A 16 2.40 -6.27 -32.54
CA CYS A 16 3.83 -5.95 -32.45
C CYS A 16 4.59 -7.02 -31.65
N ARG A 17 5.11 -8.04 -32.35
CA ARG A 17 6.07 -9.04 -31.84
C ARG A 17 7.53 -8.65 -32.10
N ILE A 18 7.82 -7.37 -32.32
CA ILE A 18 9.18 -6.88 -32.52
C ILE A 18 9.49 -5.88 -31.41
N ILE A 19 10.23 -6.36 -30.41
CA ILE A 19 10.76 -5.56 -29.31
C ILE A 19 11.92 -4.74 -29.90
N THR A 20 11.77 -3.42 -29.96
CA THR A 20 12.89 -2.50 -30.23
C THR A 20 13.45 -1.95 -28.92
N PRO A 21 14.75 -1.59 -28.83
CA PRO A 21 15.40 -1.20 -27.57
C PRO A 21 14.94 0.14 -26.98
N SER A 22 14.10 0.90 -27.69
CA SER A 22 13.64 2.23 -27.27
C SER A 22 12.43 2.19 -26.31
N CYS A 23 11.81 1.01 -26.14
CA CYS A 23 10.63 0.82 -25.28
C CYS A 23 10.96 0.72 -23.77
N TYR A 24 12.23 0.52 -23.40
CA TYR A 24 12.66 0.30 -22.01
C TYR A 24 12.72 1.58 -21.16
N ALA A 25 12.52 2.76 -21.76
CA ALA A 25 12.54 4.03 -21.05
C ALA A 25 11.20 4.38 -20.36
N CYS A 26 10.20 3.50 -20.42
CA CYS A 26 8.93 3.70 -19.72
C CYS A 26 8.84 2.81 -18.48
N PRO A 27 8.97 3.37 -17.25
CA PRO A 27 8.88 2.62 -15.99
C PRO A 27 7.50 1.96 -15.77
N TYR A 28 6.51 2.24 -16.62
CA TYR A 28 5.19 1.63 -16.58
C TYR A 28 5.11 0.24 -17.23
N SER A 29 6.11 -0.16 -18.03
CA SER A 29 6.09 -1.44 -18.75
C SER A 29 6.49 -2.66 -17.89
N GLN A 30 7.24 -2.46 -16.80
CA GLN A 30 7.61 -3.52 -15.85
C GLN A 30 6.52 -3.86 -14.82
N LEU A 31 5.48 -3.02 -14.68
CA LEU A 31 4.31 -3.29 -13.84
C LEU A 31 3.28 -4.20 -14.52
N ALA A 32 3.45 -4.52 -15.81
CA ALA A 32 2.46 -5.27 -16.61
C ALA A 32 2.30 -6.75 -16.22
N ASP A 33 3.15 -7.28 -15.34
CA ASP A 33 3.09 -8.66 -14.82
C ASP A 33 2.65 -8.72 -13.33
N LEU A 34 2.37 -7.58 -12.70
CA LEU A 34 1.69 -7.52 -11.41
C LEU A 34 0.20 -7.76 -11.66
N GLY A 35 -0.22 -9.03 -11.60
CA GLY A 35 -1.56 -9.50 -11.96
C GLY A 35 -2.68 -8.49 -11.76
N LYS A 36 -3.38 -8.12 -12.84
CA LYS A 36 -4.55 -7.24 -12.78
C LYS A 36 -5.58 -7.83 -11.81
N SER A 37 -5.81 -7.16 -10.68
CA SER A 37 -6.98 -7.41 -9.84
C SER A 37 -8.23 -7.37 -10.70
N ARG A 38 -8.99 -8.45 -10.72
CA ARG A 38 -10.29 -8.55 -11.42
C ARG A 38 -11.44 -8.02 -10.57
N ASP A 39 -11.12 -7.46 -9.41
CA ASP A 39 -12.12 -7.06 -8.43
C ASP A 39 -12.77 -5.73 -8.81
N ARG A 40 -14.02 -5.53 -8.39
CA ARG A 40 -14.77 -4.28 -8.60
C ARG A 40 -14.39 -3.18 -7.59
N HIS A 41 -13.33 -3.42 -6.83
CA HIS A 41 -12.82 -2.57 -5.77
C HIS A 41 -11.29 -2.62 -5.75
N HIS A 42 -10.68 -1.54 -5.28
CA HIS A 42 -9.23 -1.31 -5.37
C HIS A 42 -8.64 -0.68 -4.09
N ASP A 43 -9.49 -0.33 -3.14
CA ASP A 43 -9.15 0.22 -1.84
C ASP A 43 -10.26 -0.15 -0.83
N LEU A 44 -10.04 0.15 0.45
CA LEU A 44 -11.01 -0.16 1.52
C LEU A 44 -12.36 0.55 1.30
N ALA A 45 -12.35 1.78 0.80
CA ALA A 45 -13.57 2.57 0.62
C ALA A 45 -14.45 2.01 -0.50
N SER A 46 -13.87 1.72 -1.66
CA SER A 46 -14.54 1.07 -2.79
C SER A 46 -14.99 -0.35 -2.44
N PHE A 47 -14.24 -1.08 -1.61
CA PHE A 47 -14.67 -2.40 -1.12
C PHE A 47 -15.90 -2.31 -0.22
N LYS A 48 -15.92 -1.38 0.74
CA LYS A 48 -17.09 -1.17 1.62
C LYS A 48 -18.33 -0.82 0.79
N TYR A 49 -18.19 0.09 -0.18
CA TYR A 49 -19.27 0.43 -1.11
C TYR A 49 -19.75 -0.80 -1.91
N TYR A 50 -18.81 -1.60 -2.43
CA TYR A 50 -19.12 -2.86 -3.11
C TYR A 50 -19.93 -3.79 -2.21
N ALA A 51 -19.45 -4.06 -0.99
CA ALA A 51 -20.06 -4.98 -0.05
C ALA A 51 -21.48 -4.57 0.33
N GLU A 52 -21.70 -3.27 0.59
CA GLU A 52 -23.04 -2.72 0.84
C GLU A 52 -23.94 -2.90 -0.40
N SER A 53 -23.43 -2.60 -1.60
CA SER A 53 -24.22 -2.66 -2.83
C SER A 53 -24.63 -4.08 -3.23
N THR A 54 -23.84 -5.09 -2.84
CA THR A 54 -24.11 -6.51 -3.15
C THR A 54 -24.73 -7.27 -1.98
N GLY A 55 -24.93 -6.63 -0.82
CA GLY A 55 -25.41 -7.30 0.39
C GLY A 55 -24.44 -8.32 0.97
N LEU A 56 -23.12 -8.12 0.80
CA LEU A 56 -22.11 -8.99 1.39
C LEU A 56 -22.12 -8.81 2.92
N ASP A 57 -22.32 -9.91 3.65
CA ASP A 57 -22.37 -9.90 5.11
C ASP A 57 -21.04 -9.41 5.73
N PRO A 58 -21.05 -8.31 6.51
CA PRO A 58 -19.87 -7.81 7.22
C PRO A 58 -19.24 -8.78 8.22
N THR A 59 -19.98 -9.81 8.65
CA THR A 59 -19.47 -10.85 9.56
C THR A 59 -18.81 -12.02 8.85
N SER A 60 -18.99 -12.12 7.53
CA SER A 60 -18.42 -13.20 6.73
C SER A 60 -16.89 -13.16 6.69
N THR A 61 -16.29 -14.34 6.55
CA THR A 61 -14.83 -14.48 6.37
C THR A 61 -14.34 -13.82 5.10
N VAL A 62 -15.15 -13.75 4.04
CA VAL A 62 -14.77 -13.03 2.82
C VAL A 62 -14.66 -11.52 3.12
N TYR A 63 -15.67 -10.95 3.76
CA TYR A 63 -15.67 -9.51 4.07
C TYR A 63 -14.50 -9.12 4.96
N ARG A 64 -14.38 -9.78 6.12
CA ARG A 64 -13.35 -9.47 7.11
C ARG A 64 -11.93 -9.69 6.53
N GLY A 65 -11.75 -10.63 5.61
CA GLY A 65 -10.47 -10.94 4.99
C GLY A 65 -10.04 -9.88 4.01
N THR A 66 -10.95 -9.53 3.11
CA THR A 66 -10.71 -8.46 2.16
C THR A 66 -10.51 -7.11 2.85
N VAL A 67 -11.22 -6.82 3.96
CA VAL A 67 -10.93 -5.65 4.79
C VAL A 67 -9.49 -5.70 5.32
N TYR A 68 -9.07 -6.83 5.88
CA TYR A 68 -7.73 -6.98 6.42
C TYR A 68 -6.63 -6.86 5.35
N GLU A 69 -6.82 -7.45 4.18
CA GLU A 69 -5.91 -7.31 3.03
C GLU A 69 -5.71 -5.84 2.65
N TYR A 70 -6.79 -5.04 2.63
CA TYR A 70 -6.69 -3.60 2.36
C TYR A 70 -6.01 -2.82 3.48
N ILE A 71 -6.24 -3.18 4.74
CA ILE A 71 -5.52 -2.58 5.88
C ILE A 71 -4.03 -2.86 5.75
N VAL A 72 -3.63 -4.11 5.48
CA VAL A 72 -2.23 -4.49 5.30
C VAL A 72 -1.59 -3.75 4.13
N SER A 73 -2.25 -3.74 2.96
CA SER A 73 -1.78 -3.02 1.76
C SER A 73 -1.55 -1.53 2.07
N ASN A 74 -2.54 -0.85 2.66
CA ASN A 74 -2.40 0.57 3.01
C ASN A 74 -1.32 0.83 4.06
N THR A 75 -1.21 -0.05 5.07
CA THR A 75 -0.21 0.09 6.13
C THR A 75 1.21 -0.05 5.57
N LEU A 76 1.43 -1.05 4.73
CA LEU A 76 2.73 -1.30 4.11
C LEU A 76 3.09 -0.28 3.03
N PHE A 77 2.09 0.35 2.39
CA PHE A 77 2.31 1.50 1.50
C PHE A 77 3.06 2.63 2.21
N HIS A 78 2.70 2.94 3.47
CA HIS A 78 3.42 3.92 4.31
C HIS A 78 4.83 3.46 4.74
N LYS A 79 5.24 2.25 4.37
CA LYS A 79 6.60 1.71 4.53
C LYS A 79 7.29 1.50 3.18
N ASN A 80 6.87 2.24 2.15
CA ASN A 80 7.35 2.23 0.76
C ASN A 80 7.13 0.89 0.01
N MET A 81 6.13 0.09 0.42
CA MET A 81 5.72 -1.11 -0.29
C MET A 81 4.48 -0.82 -1.13
N ASN A 82 4.65 -0.71 -2.45
CA ASN A 82 3.54 -0.50 -3.37
C ASN A 82 2.91 -1.86 -3.70
N LEU A 83 1.80 -2.19 -3.05
CA LEU A 83 1.17 -3.50 -3.10
C LEU A 83 -0.22 -3.45 -3.74
N ILE A 84 -0.46 -4.36 -4.68
CA ILE A 84 -1.75 -4.58 -5.32
C ILE A 84 -2.33 -5.89 -4.79
N ARG A 85 -3.62 -5.87 -4.43
CA ARG A 85 -4.34 -7.06 -4.02
C ARG A 85 -4.53 -8.00 -5.22
N THR A 86 -4.17 -9.26 -5.05
CA THR A 86 -4.39 -10.33 -6.03
C THR A 86 -5.54 -11.20 -5.55
N GLY A 87 -6.75 -10.97 -6.06
CA GLY A 87 -7.89 -11.82 -5.76
C GLY A 87 -8.01 -13.00 -6.73
N GLY A 88 -8.22 -14.22 -6.22
CA GLY A 88 -8.80 -15.32 -7.00
C GLY A 88 -8.32 -16.71 -6.61
N LYS A 89 -9.05 -17.75 -7.04
CA LYS A 89 -8.79 -19.18 -6.72
C LYS A 89 -7.43 -19.73 -7.22
N SER A 90 -6.56 -18.90 -7.81
CA SER A 90 -5.30 -19.33 -8.45
C SER A 90 -4.07 -18.53 -8.00
N ASP A 91 -4.19 -17.74 -6.94
CA ASP A 91 -3.10 -16.92 -6.40
C ASP A 91 -2.10 -17.68 -5.50
N ARG A 92 -2.33 -18.98 -5.28
CA ARG A 92 -1.53 -19.86 -4.41
C ARG A 92 -1.46 -19.34 -2.96
N GLY A 93 -2.52 -18.65 -2.53
CA GLY A 93 -2.62 -18.07 -1.19
C GLY A 93 -1.81 -16.78 -1.03
N ILE A 94 -1.48 -16.09 -2.12
CA ILE A 94 -0.88 -14.75 -2.08
C ILE A 94 -1.99 -13.72 -2.24
N ASP A 95 -2.14 -12.88 -1.23
CA ASP A 95 -3.21 -11.88 -1.22
C ASP A 95 -2.74 -10.55 -1.79
N LEU A 96 -1.46 -10.19 -1.64
CA LEU A 96 -0.88 -8.96 -2.16
C LEU A 96 0.43 -9.21 -2.91
N ARG A 97 0.67 -8.46 -3.98
CA ARG A 97 1.92 -8.47 -4.77
C ARG A 97 2.36 -7.06 -5.13
N GLY A 98 3.67 -6.84 -5.21
CA GLY A 98 4.18 -5.55 -5.63
C GLY A 98 5.67 -5.36 -5.40
N GLU A 99 6.06 -4.13 -5.10
CA GLU A 99 7.45 -3.72 -4.98
C GLU A 99 7.72 -2.92 -3.70
N TRP A 100 8.80 -3.26 -3.02
CA TRP A 100 9.35 -2.51 -1.89
C TRP A 100 10.47 -1.61 -2.40
N HIS A 101 10.27 -0.29 -2.29
CA HIS A 101 11.21 0.73 -2.73
C HIS A 101 12.12 1.12 -1.57
N ILE A 102 13.39 0.77 -1.68
CA ILE A 102 14.42 1.03 -0.68
C ILE A 102 15.25 2.23 -1.13
N PRO A 103 15.46 3.26 -0.28
CA PRO A 103 16.37 4.35 -0.60
C PRO A 103 17.79 3.82 -0.82
N LEU A 104 18.44 4.26 -1.90
CA LEU A 104 19.87 4.06 -2.10
C LEU A 104 20.61 5.32 -1.65
N PRO A 105 21.82 5.17 -1.09
CA PRO A 105 22.69 6.32 -0.86
C PRO A 105 22.92 7.08 -2.17
N PRO A 106 22.99 8.42 -2.15
CA PRO A 106 23.38 9.18 -3.31
C PRO A 106 24.78 8.74 -3.75
N THR A 107 24.89 8.24 -4.98
CA THR A 107 26.19 7.97 -5.59
C THR A 107 26.83 9.32 -5.86
N VAL A 108 27.77 9.74 -5.02
CA VAL A 108 28.70 10.83 -5.34
C VAL A 108 29.54 10.33 -6.50
N HIS A 109 29.09 10.56 -7.71
CA HIS A 109 29.99 10.55 -8.85
C HIS A 109 30.77 11.86 -8.75
N PRO A 110 32.11 11.84 -8.57
CA PRO A 110 32.90 13.02 -8.84
C PRO A 110 32.78 13.29 -10.34
N THR A 111 31.87 14.18 -10.72
CA THR A 111 31.99 14.84 -12.02
C THR A 111 33.35 15.54 -12.00
N PRO A 112 34.27 15.22 -12.92
CA PRO A 112 35.49 16.00 -13.03
C PRO A 112 35.08 17.46 -13.23
N PRO A 113 35.69 18.42 -12.49
CA PRO A 113 35.33 19.82 -12.61
C PRO A 113 35.58 20.24 -14.05
N HIS A 114 34.51 20.40 -14.82
CA HIS A 114 34.60 20.99 -16.14
C HIS A 114 34.77 22.50 -15.93
N PRO A 115 35.85 23.13 -16.40
CA PRO A 115 36.21 24.49 -16.01
C PRO A 115 35.27 25.60 -16.51
N ASP A 116 34.18 25.29 -17.23
CA ASP A 116 33.39 26.30 -17.96
C ASP A 116 31.87 26.26 -17.73
N SER A 117 31.36 25.58 -16.68
CA SER A 117 29.92 25.63 -16.38
C SER A 117 29.59 26.55 -15.19
N ASP A 118 29.36 27.81 -15.51
CA ASP A 118 28.63 28.77 -14.67
C ASP A 118 27.25 28.16 -14.32
N SER A 119 27.06 27.66 -13.11
CA SER A 119 25.91 26.80 -12.77
C SER A 119 25.34 27.12 -11.37
N ARG A 120 24.52 28.18 -11.32
CA ARG A 120 23.70 28.59 -10.16
C ARG A 120 22.40 27.79 -9.98
N LEU A 121 22.31 26.55 -10.47
CA LEU A 121 21.21 25.63 -10.13
C LEU A 121 21.80 24.22 -10.03
N SER A 122 22.33 23.88 -8.86
CA SER A 122 22.60 22.48 -8.54
C SER A 122 21.26 21.74 -8.53
N GLU A 123 20.99 20.93 -9.55
CA GLU A 123 19.83 20.04 -9.55
C GLU A 123 19.82 19.22 -8.24
N PRO A 124 18.67 19.07 -7.57
CA PRO A 124 18.60 18.31 -6.34
C PRO A 124 19.10 16.88 -6.59
N PRO A 125 19.90 16.30 -5.67
CA PRO A 125 20.41 14.95 -5.85
C PRO A 125 19.25 13.98 -6.04
N ILE A 126 19.20 13.32 -7.21
CA ILE A 126 18.18 12.31 -7.50
C ILE A 126 18.34 11.17 -6.49
N THR A 127 17.43 11.07 -5.53
CA THR A 127 17.39 9.96 -4.58
C THR A 127 17.05 8.68 -5.34
N ARG A 128 18.06 7.86 -5.64
CA ARG A 128 17.85 6.58 -6.33
C ARG A 128 17.17 5.61 -5.36
N THR A 129 16.24 4.80 -5.86
CA THR A 129 15.59 3.74 -5.07
C THR A 129 15.82 2.38 -5.71
N LYS A 130 16.08 1.35 -4.90
CA LYS A 130 16.09 -0.05 -5.30
C LYS A 130 14.69 -0.63 -5.13
N ALA A 131 14.08 -1.10 -6.21
CA ALA A 131 12.81 -1.82 -6.18
C ALA A 131 13.06 -3.32 -5.97
N ILE A 132 12.45 -3.90 -4.93
CA ILE A 132 12.53 -5.33 -4.62
C ILE A 132 11.12 -5.92 -4.72
N ARG A 133 10.98 -7.04 -5.43
CA ARG A 133 9.68 -7.72 -5.50
C ARG A 133 9.27 -8.24 -4.13
N ILE A 134 8.02 -8.04 -3.78
CA ILE A 134 7.43 -8.51 -2.54
C ILE A 134 6.07 -9.15 -2.80
N ILE A 135 5.81 -10.24 -2.10
CA ILE A 135 4.50 -10.88 -2.00
C ILE A 135 4.10 -10.98 -0.54
N VAL A 136 2.80 -10.85 -0.27
CA VAL A 136 2.26 -10.91 1.10
C VAL A 136 1.09 -11.86 1.14
N GLN A 137 1.14 -12.79 2.09
CA GLN A 137 0.00 -13.60 2.49
C GLN A 137 -0.59 -13.04 3.79
N CYS A 138 -1.85 -12.69 3.78
CA CYS A 138 -2.62 -12.09 4.85
C CYS A 138 -3.45 -13.15 5.59
N LYS A 139 -3.35 -13.15 6.92
CA LYS A 139 -4.13 -14.03 7.81
C LYS A 139 -4.81 -13.20 8.89
N GLY A 140 -5.94 -12.58 8.53
CA GLY A 140 -6.70 -11.67 9.39
C GLY A 140 -7.78 -12.31 10.27
N HIS A 141 -8.13 -13.58 10.05
CA HIS A 141 -9.20 -14.27 10.79
C HIS A 141 -8.72 -15.36 11.72
N THR A 142 -7.43 -15.38 12.02
CA THR A 142 -6.94 -16.39 12.93
C THR A 142 -7.39 -16.04 14.33
N THR A 143 -7.87 -17.03 15.08
CA THR A 143 -8.15 -16.88 16.51
C THR A 143 -6.91 -17.19 17.35
N VAL A 144 -5.85 -17.65 16.70
CA VAL A 144 -4.59 -18.06 17.33
C VAL A 144 -3.40 -17.49 16.57
N PRO A 145 -2.25 -17.30 17.25
CA PRO A 145 -1.01 -16.92 16.60
C PRO A 145 -0.56 -17.92 15.52
N LEU A 146 0.08 -17.39 14.47
CA LEU A 146 0.57 -18.21 13.36
C LEU A 146 1.73 -19.12 13.79
N GLY A 147 1.59 -20.43 13.53
CA GLY A 147 2.63 -21.43 13.76
C GLY A 147 3.60 -21.59 12.57
N PRO A 148 4.59 -22.49 12.67
CA PRO A 148 5.60 -22.69 11.62
C PRO A 148 5.05 -23.32 10.33
N ASN A 149 3.85 -23.92 10.34
CA ASN A 149 3.27 -24.55 9.16
C ASN A 149 2.97 -23.53 8.06
N ILE A 150 2.46 -22.35 8.40
CA ILE A 150 2.15 -21.32 7.41
C ILE A 150 3.42 -20.73 6.77
N VAL A 151 4.53 -20.71 7.51
CA VAL A 151 5.84 -20.32 6.99
C VAL A 151 6.29 -21.29 5.90
N ARG A 152 6.09 -22.60 6.11
CA ARG A 152 6.41 -23.63 5.12
C ARG A 152 5.48 -23.58 3.90
N GLU A 153 4.20 -23.29 4.11
CA GLU A 153 3.23 -23.07 3.03
C GLU A 153 3.68 -21.92 2.11
N LEU A 154 3.95 -20.74 2.69
CA LEU A 154 4.43 -19.58 1.92
C LEU A 154 5.78 -19.85 1.23
N SER A 155 6.66 -20.63 1.86
CA SER A 155 7.91 -21.07 1.23
C SER A 155 7.68 -21.89 -0.04
N GLY A 156 6.68 -22.76 -0.04
CA GLY A 156 6.25 -23.51 -1.21
C GLY A 156 5.83 -22.57 -2.33
N THR A 157 5.07 -21.52 -2.00
CA THR A 157 4.66 -20.51 -2.98
C THR A 157 5.83 -19.70 -3.52
N LEU A 158 6.79 -19.30 -2.68
CA LEU A 158 8.02 -18.63 -3.11
C LEU A 158 8.89 -19.50 -4.04
N ALA A 159 8.67 -20.81 -4.15
CA ALA A 159 9.41 -21.65 -5.10
C ALA A 159 9.12 -21.31 -6.57
N TYR A 160 7.99 -20.64 -6.82
CA TYR A 160 7.55 -20.24 -8.15
C TYR A 160 7.82 -18.77 -8.45
N GLU A 161 8.49 -18.08 -7.54
CA GLU A 161 8.81 -16.65 -7.66
C GLU A 161 10.31 -16.48 -7.91
N LEU A 162 10.73 -15.27 -8.28
CA LEU A 162 12.16 -14.97 -8.42
C LEU A 162 12.88 -15.18 -7.09
N SER A 163 14.14 -15.62 -7.16
CA SER A 163 15.00 -15.79 -5.97
C SER A 163 15.22 -14.48 -5.19
N THR A 164 14.97 -13.34 -5.83
CA THR A 164 15.04 -11.99 -5.27
C THR A 164 13.69 -11.46 -4.75
N THR A 165 12.64 -12.28 -4.76
CA THR A 165 11.34 -11.92 -4.20
C THR A 165 11.33 -12.18 -2.69
N ILE A 166 10.90 -11.19 -1.91
CA ILE A 166 10.69 -11.34 -0.46
C ILE A 166 9.24 -11.75 -0.20
N GLY A 167 9.03 -12.83 0.55
CA GLY A 167 7.70 -13.23 1.02
C GLY A 167 7.41 -12.71 2.42
N PHE A 168 6.23 -12.13 2.64
CA PHE A 168 5.77 -11.71 3.96
C PHE A 168 4.50 -12.46 4.39
N LEU A 169 4.46 -12.81 5.67
CA LEU A 169 3.22 -13.19 6.37
C LEU A 169 2.71 -11.97 7.14
N ALA A 170 1.45 -11.60 6.95
CA ALA A 170 0.80 -10.55 7.71
C ALA A 170 -0.31 -11.13 8.60
N SER A 171 -0.29 -10.83 9.90
CA SER A 171 -1.32 -11.29 10.85
C SER A 171 -1.60 -10.24 11.93
N MET A 172 -2.72 -10.38 12.62
CA MET A 172 -3.06 -9.51 13.76
C MET A 172 -2.37 -9.93 15.07
N TYR A 173 -1.73 -11.10 15.09
CA TYR A 173 -0.99 -11.64 16.22
C TYR A 173 0.52 -11.49 16.02
N PRO A 174 1.30 -11.29 17.10
CA PRO A 174 2.74 -11.35 17.01
C PRO A 174 3.25 -12.70 16.51
N CYS A 175 4.42 -12.68 15.86
CA CYS A 175 5.10 -13.88 15.39
C CYS A 175 5.49 -14.77 16.57
N THR A 176 5.01 -16.00 16.57
CA THR A 176 5.38 -17.01 17.58
C THR A 176 6.86 -17.34 17.50
N ASN A 177 7.45 -17.85 18.59
CA ASN A 177 8.84 -18.32 18.55
C ASN A 177 9.06 -19.42 17.51
N GLY A 178 8.08 -20.33 17.35
CA GLY A 178 8.11 -21.37 16.32
C GLY A 178 8.12 -20.81 14.90
N ALA A 179 7.24 -19.84 14.60
CA ALA A 179 7.23 -19.17 13.30
C ALA A 179 8.49 -18.33 13.06
N ARG A 180 8.97 -17.60 14.08
CA ARG A 180 10.21 -16.81 14.01
C ARG A 180 11.42 -17.70 13.70
N ASN A 181 11.54 -18.85 14.37
CA ASN A 181 12.59 -19.81 14.10
C ASN A 181 12.47 -20.38 12.67
N ALA A 182 11.26 -20.74 12.23
CA ALA A 182 11.05 -21.22 10.87
C ALA A 182 11.47 -20.16 9.82
N ILE A 183 11.12 -18.89 10.00
CA ILE A 183 11.54 -17.78 9.13
C ILE A 183 13.06 -17.62 9.14
N ARG A 184 13.69 -17.69 10.32
CA ARG A 184 15.14 -17.53 10.47
C ARG A 184 15.93 -18.56 9.66
N PHE A 185 15.48 -19.81 9.61
CA PHE A 185 16.23 -20.92 9.00
C PHE A 185 15.85 -21.23 7.55
N ILE A 186 14.77 -20.63 7.04
CA ILE A 186 14.33 -20.89 5.67
C ILE A 186 15.30 -20.28 4.66
N GLN A 187 15.64 -21.04 3.62
CA GLN A 187 16.61 -20.64 2.58
C GLN A 187 15.98 -19.77 1.49
N LYS A 188 15.03 -18.90 1.88
CA LYS A 188 14.36 -17.94 0.99
C LYS A 188 14.19 -16.60 1.71
N PRO A 189 14.25 -15.46 1.00
CA PRO A 189 14.00 -14.15 1.62
C PRO A 189 12.58 -14.08 2.19
N MET A 190 12.46 -13.94 3.51
CA MET A 190 11.16 -14.02 4.18
C MET A 190 11.06 -13.10 5.39
N GLY A 191 9.85 -12.57 5.59
CA GLY A 191 9.49 -11.72 6.72
C GLY A 191 8.09 -11.96 7.26
N TYR A 192 7.79 -11.22 8.33
CA TYR A 192 6.56 -11.26 9.09
C TYR A 192 6.19 -9.84 9.51
N ALA A 193 4.91 -9.50 9.39
CA ALA A 193 4.33 -8.28 9.89
C ALA A 193 3.15 -8.59 10.83
N CYS A 194 3.20 -8.05 12.05
CA CYS A 194 2.04 -7.98 12.93
C CYS A 194 1.37 -6.63 12.72
N ILE A 195 0.18 -6.60 12.13
CA ILE A 195 -0.55 -5.36 11.82
C ILE A 195 -1.92 -5.43 12.47
N SER A 196 -2.26 -4.40 13.26
CA SER A 196 -3.56 -4.32 13.94
C SER A 196 -4.70 -4.00 12.96
N GLU A 197 -5.94 -4.19 13.40
CA GLU A 197 -7.13 -3.76 12.65
C GLU A 197 -7.16 -2.25 12.35
N LYS A 198 -6.42 -1.45 13.14
CA LYS A 198 -6.29 0.00 12.95
C LYS A 198 -5.16 0.38 11.98
N GLY A 199 -4.41 -0.58 11.45
CA GLY A 199 -3.26 -0.34 10.58
C GLY A 199 -1.98 0.03 11.33
N VAL A 200 -1.88 -0.30 12.62
CA VAL A 200 -0.66 -0.07 13.41
C VAL A 200 0.25 -1.29 13.29
N VAL A 201 1.49 -1.07 12.88
CA VAL A 201 2.50 -2.14 12.78
C VAL A 201 3.07 -2.41 14.16
N LYS A 202 2.72 -3.53 14.78
CA LYS A 202 3.21 -3.90 16.12
C LYS A 202 4.55 -4.64 16.09
N GLN A 203 4.86 -5.31 14.98
CA GLN A 203 6.09 -6.07 14.82
C GLN A 203 6.44 -6.22 13.34
N LEU A 204 7.71 -6.03 13.01
CA LEU A 204 8.31 -6.43 11.74
C LEU A 204 9.51 -7.33 12.04
N VAL A 205 9.61 -8.45 11.33
CA VAL A 205 10.73 -9.39 11.44
C VAL A 205 11.05 -9.90 10.05
N TRP A 206 12.32 -10.07 9.73
CA TRP A 206 12.75 -10.76 8.51
C TRP A 206 14.07 -11.51 8.74
N ASN A 207 14.36 -12.46 7.86
CA ASN A 207 15.57 -13.28 7.96
C ASN A 207 16.79 -12.62 7.28
N ARG A 208 17.95 -13.26 7.43
CA ARG A 208 19.22 -12.76 6.87
C ARG A 208 19.16 -12.55 5.36
N LEU A 209 18.52 -13.46 4.62
CA LEU A 209 18.41 -13.38 3.16
C LEU A 209 17.56 -12.19 2.72
N ALA A 210 16.48 -11.87 3.45
CA ALA A 210 15.73 -10.64 3.23
C ALA A 210 16.60 -9.40 3.55
N SER A 211 17.37 -9.40 4.63
CA SER A 211 18.31 -8.30 4.94
C SER A 211 19.35 -8.08 3.84
N GLU A 212 19.89 -9.14 3.24
CA GLU A 212 20.84 -9.04 2.12
C GLU A 212 20.23 -8.36 0.89
N LEU A 213 18.96 -8.65 0.60
CA LEU A 213 18.23 -7.99 -0.49
C LEU A 213 17.92 -6.53 -0.15
N LEU A 214 17.49 -6.25 1.08
CA LEU A 214 17.17 -4.89 1.54
C LEU A 214 18.42 -4.00 1.66
N GLY A 215 19.59 -4.58 1.90
CA GLY A 215 20.84 -3.87 2.12
C GLY A 215 21.14 -3.64 3.60
N SER A 216 22.43 -3.51 3.93
CA SER A 216 22.94 -3.42 5.31
C SER A 216 22.41 -2.25 6.14
N GLY A 217 21.89 -1.22 5.50
CA GLY A 217 21.31 -0.07 6.18
C GLY A 217 19.90 -0.30 6.72
N MET A 218 19.15 -1.28 6.20
CA MET A 218 17.74 -1.46 6.53
C MET A 218 17.55 -2.28 7.81
N GLY A 219 16.75 -1.76 8.74
CA GLY A 219 16.45 -2.36 10.03
C GLY A 219 15.03 -2.06 10.52
N VAL A 220 14.69 -2.62 11.69
CA VAL A 220 13.43 -2.35 12.40
C VAL A 220 13.75 -1.63 13.70
N GLY A 221 13.16 -0.47 13.89
CA GLY A 221 13.15 0.27 15.15
C GLY A 221 11.78 0.17 15.84
N VAL A 222 11.69 0.79 17.00
CA VAL A 222 10.44 0.92 17.76
C VAL A 222 10.19 2.40 18.03
N ARG A 223 8.97 2.85 17.74
CA ARG A 223 8.46 4.17 18.10
C ARG A 223 7.34 4.01 19.12
N TYR A 224 7.34 4.86 20.14
CA TYR A 224 6.30 4.91 21.15
C TYR A 224 5.45 6.16 20.91
N THR A 225 4.14 6.00 20.81
CA THR A 225 3.20 7.12 20.69
C THR A 225 2.31 7.16 21.93
N ASN A 226 2.23 8.34 22.56
CA ASN A 226 1.28 8.58 23.62
C ASN A 226 -0.12 8.66 23.01
N LEU A 227 -1.04 7.82 23.45
CA LEU A 227 -2.46 8.04 23.17
C LEU A 227 -2.90 9.24 24.01
N GLU A 228 -3.37 10.31 23.37
CA GLU A 228 -3.90 11.47 24.09
C GLU A 228 -5.05 11.01 24.99
N VAL A 229 -4.82 11.10 26.30
CA VAL A 229 -5.77 10.74 27.35
C VAL A 229 -6.97 11.67 27.23
N GLY A 230 -8.10 11.13 26.78
CA GLY A 230 -9.40 11.75 27.05
C GLY A 230 -9.51 11.96 28.56
N GLN A 231 -9.72 13.20 28.98
CA GLN A 231 -9.73 13.68 30.37
C GLN A 231 -10.49 12.75 31.33
N THR A 232 -9.80 11.77 31.90
CA THR A 232 -10.06 11.14 33.20
C THR A 232 -8.85 10.25 33.48
N GLY A 233 -8.18 10.47 34.61
CA GLY A 233 -6.88 9.88 34.94
C GLY A 233 -6.84 8.36 34.78
N GLY A 234 -6.05 7.92 33.81
CA GLY A 234 -5.52 6.58 33.66
C GLY A 234 -4.12 6.72 33.07
N ASP A 235 -3.16 6.12 33.74
CA ASP A 235 -1.88 5.63 33.22
C ASP A 235 -1.89 5.52 31.69
N GLY A 236 -1.23 6.47 31.02
CA GLY A 236 -1.25 6.57 29.57
C GLY A 236 -0.74 5.29 28.92
N GLU A 237 -1.62 4.56 28.25
CA GLU A 237 -1.25 3.37 27.49
C GLU A 237 -0.37 3.81 26.31
N LEU A 238 0.91 3.40 26.32
CA LEU A 238 1.84 3.66 25.23
C LEU A 238 1.53 2.71 24.08
N GLU A 239 1.18 3.24 22.91
CA GLU A 239 1.06 2.40 21.71
C GLU A 239 2.46 2.23 21.09
N GLN A 240 2.91 0.97 20.99
CA GLN A 240 4.20 0.61 20.41
C GLN A 240 4.05 0.31 18.91
N GLU A 241 4.77 1.05 18.07
CA GLU A 241 4.83 0.86 16.62
C GLU A 241 6.24 0.40 16.19
N ALA A 242 6.31 -0.69 15.41
CA ALA A 242 7.52 -1.07 14.69
C ALA A 242 7.68 -0.20 13.44
N VAL A 243 8.82 0.49 13.36
CA VAL A 243 9.14 1.42 12.26
C VAL A 243 10.33 0.89 11.46
N LEU A 244 10.41 1.25 10.18
CA LEU A 244 11.61 0.97 9.39
C LEU A 244 12.69 1.99 9.73
N VAL A 245 13.92 1.54 9.79
CA VAL A 245 15.09 2.37 10.04
C VAL A 245 16.10 2.12 8.92
N PHE A 246 16.66 3.19 8.35
CA PHE A 246 17.73 3.12 7.35
C PHE A 246 18.93 3.91 7.85
N ASN A 247 20.07 3.25 8.03
CA ASN A 247 21.30 3.85 8.55
C ASN A 247 21.13 4.61 9.88
N GLY A 248 20.22 4.14 10.74
CA GLY A 248 19.92 4.76 12.03
C GLY A 248 18.80 5.79 12.02
N GLU A 249 18.31 6.20 10.84
CA GLU A 249 17.20 7.15 10.71
C GLU A 249 15.88 6.45 10.43
N ILE A 250 14.78 6.93 11.02
CA ILE A 250 13.45 6.37 10.76
C ILE A 250 13.06 6.67 9.32
N VAL A 251 12.75 5.61 8.58
CA VAL A 251 12.11 5.71 7.27
C VAL A 251 10.61 5.70 7.49
N ASP A 252 10.05 6.87 7.73
CA ASP A 252 8.64 7.06 7.42
C ASP A 252 8.48 7.05 5.89
N GLY A 253 7.35 6.58 5.35
CA GLY A 253 7.08 6.43 3.90
C GLY A 253 7.05 7.73 3.10
N LEU A 254 7.82 8.72 3.53
CA LEU A 254 7.99 10.07 3.03
C LEU A 254 9.29 10.23 2.22
N LEU A 255 9.87 9.14 1.70
CA LEU A 255 10.80 9.25 0.57
C LEU A 255 10.10 9.65 -0.75
N MET A 256 8.83 10.08 -0.66
CA MET A 256 7.99 10.64 -1.73
C MET A 256 7.21 11.88 -1.23
N LYS A 257 7.77 12.69 -0.34
CA LYS A 257 7.12 13.95 0.09
C LYS A 257 7.19 15.09 -0.95
N GLU A 258 7.70 14.82 -2.17
CA GLU A 258 7.68 15.76 -3.30
C GLU A 258 6.76 15.32 -4.47
N PHE A 259 6.06 14.19 -4.37
CA PHE A 259 5.13 13.72 -5.41
C PHE A 259 3.67 13.62 -4.95
N GLU A 260 3.26 14.49 -4.03
CA GLU A 260 1.85 14.83 -3.90
C GLU A 260 1.47 15.74 -5.09
N VAL A 261 1.50 15.19 -6.31
CA VAL A 261 0.59 15.66 -7.35
C VAL A 261 -0.78 15.38 -6.77
N GLU A 262 -1.37 16.41 -6.18
CA GLU A 262 -2.76 16.47 -5.77
C GLU A 262 -3.59 15.87 -6.91
N ARG A 263 -3.88 14.56 -6.86
CA ARG A 263 -4.62 13.89 -7.93
C ARG A 263 -6.00 14.53 -7.88
N PRO A 264 -6.36 15.39 -8.84
CA PRO A 264 -7.63 16.07 -8.77
C PRO A 264 -8.67 14.96 -8.91
N LEU A 265 -9.51 14.79 -7.88
CA LEU A 265 -10.69 13.94 -7.95
C LEU A 265 -11.34 14.16 -9.33
N PRO A 266 -11.55 13.12 -10.15
CA PRO A 266 -12.13 13.27 -11.47
C PRO A 266 -13.35 14.18 -11.36
N LYS A 267 -13.47 15.20 -12.23
CA LYS A 267 -14.49 16.26 -12.13
C LYS A 267 -15.91 15.70 -11.88
N LYS A 268 -16.17 14.47 -12.35
CA LYS A 268 -17.39 13.70 -12.14
C LYS A 268 -17.64 13.32 -10.67
N VAL A 269 -16.63 12.84 -9.94
CA VAL A 269 -16.68 12.47 -8.52
C VAL A 269 -16.87 13.72 -7.65
N ARG A 270 -16.15 14.82 -7.96
CA ARG A 270 -16.30 16.11 -7.27
C ARG A 270 -17.71 16.69 -7.42
N LYS A 271 -18.30 16.58 -8.62
CA LYS A 271 -19.70 16.96 -8.89
C LYS A 271 -20.70 16.06 -8.16
N LEU A 272 -20.45 14.74 -8.09
CA LEU A 272 -21.32 13.80 -7.36
C LEU A 272 -21.33 14.10 -5.86
N MET A 273 -20.17 14.30 -5.23
CA MET A 273 -20.09 14.64 -3.81
C MET A 273 -20.73 15.99 -3.48
N GLN A 274 -20.51 17.01 -4.32
CA GLN A 274 -21.19 18.31 -4.15
C GLN A 274 -22.71 18.20 -4.30
N LYS A 275 -23.20 17.32 -5.18
CA LYS A 275 -24.64 17.07 -5.37
C LYS A 275 -25.24 16.33 -4.18
N GLU A 276 -24.53 15.37 -3.59
CA GLU A 276 -24.94 14.68 -2.37
C GLU A 276 -24.92 15.59 -1.14
N ALA A 277 -23.90 16.42 -0.97
CA ALA A 277 -23.83 17.41 0.10
C ALA A 277 -24.99 18.43 0.00
N ARG A 278 -25.31 18.91 -1.21
CA ARG A 278 -26.48 19.78 -1.44
C ARG A 278 -27.81 19.08 -1.14
N LYS A 279 -27.94 17.78 -1.49
CA LYS A 279 -29.11 16.97 -1.12
C LYS A 279 -29.25 16.78 0.39
N LYS A 280 -28.15 16.51 1.11
CA LYS A 280 -28.15 16.39 2.58
C LYS A 280 -28.54 17.70 3.26
N SER A 281 -28.01 18.85 2.79
CA SER A 281 -28.35 20.17 3.34
C SER A 281 -29.83 20.55 3.10
N SER A 282 -30.39 20.20 1.94
CA SER A 282 -31.79 20.52 1.61
C SER A 282 -32.78 19.62 2.34
N LYS A 283 -32.42 18.38 2.65
CA LYS A 283 -33.23 17.46 3.46
C LYS A 283 -33.25 17.87 4.94
N SER A 284 -32.10 18.31 5.48
CA SER A 284 -31.99 18.87 6.83
C SER A 284 -32.83 20.15 6.99
N LYS A 285 -32.71 21.14 6.08
CA LYS A 285 -33.50 22.38 6.13
C LYS A 285 -35.01 22.17 5.99
N LYS A 286 -35.45 21.17 5.21
CA LYS A 286 -36.88 20.81 5.10
C LYS A 286 -37.40 20.14 6.38
N SER A 287 -36.57 19.37 7.08
CA SER A 287 -36.93 18.76 8.37
C SER A 287 -37.14 19.83 9.44
N SER A 288 -36.18 20.76 9.58
CA SER A 288 -36.25 21.83 10.59
C SER A 288 -37.42 22.79 10.39
N LYS A 289 -37.75 23.16 9.13
CA LYS A 289 -38.94 23.98 8.83
C LYS A 289 -40.28 23.27 9.10
N LYS A 290 -40.29 21.92 9.07
CA LYS A 290 -41.50 21.13 9.33
C LYS A 290 -41.72 20.92 10.83
N LEU A 291 -40.65 20.92 11.64
CA LEU A 291 -40.72 20.96 13.10
C LEU A 291 -41.20 22.32 13.62
N SER A 292 -40.62 23.43 13.16
CA SER A 292 -41.01 24.75 13.69
C SER A 292 -42.47 25.11 13.35
N LYS A 293 -42.99 24.69 12.19
CA LYS A 293 -44.42 24.86 11.84
C LYS A 293 -45.36 23.97 12.64
N LYS A 294 -44.87 22.88 13.24
CA LYS A 294 -45.66 21.99 14.10
C LYS A 294 -45.73 22.52 15.55
N GLU A 295 -44.67 23.18 16.02
CA GLU A 295 -44.63 23.84 17.33
C GLU A 295 -45.49 25.12 17.33
N LEU A 296 -45.40 25.96 16.31
CA LEU A 296 -46.24 27.17 16.15
C LEU A 296 -47.74 26.87 16.01
N LYS A 297 -48.13 25.63 15.69
CA LYS A 297 -49.55 25.22 15.59
C LYS A 297 -50.08 24.56 16.87
N LYS A 298 -49.21 24.28 17.84
CA LYS A 298 -49.57 23.71 19.15
C LYS A 298 -49.79 24.78 20.23
N GLU A 299 -49.34 26.02 20.01
CA GLU A 299 -49.54 27.16 20.92
C GLU A 299 -50.78 28.01 20.59
N SER A 300 -51.61 27.59 19.62
CA SER A 300 -52.84 28.30 19.22
C SER A 300 -54.12 27.46 19.35
N ILE A 301 -54.14 26.51 20.29
CA ILE A 301 -55.33 25.75 20.70
C ILE A 301 -55.46 25.84 22.22
#